data_AF-A0AAJ7FFC8-F1
#
_entry.id   AF-A0AAJ7FFC8-F1
#
_cell.length_a   1.000
_cell.length_b   1.000
_cell.length_c   1.000
_cell.angle_alpha   90.00
_cell.angle_beta   90.00
_cell.angle_gamma   90.00
#
_symmetry.space_group_name_H-M   'P 1'
#
loop_
_entity.id
_entity.type
_entity.pdbx_description
1 polymer ?
#
loop_
_entity_poly.entity_id
_entity_poly.type
_entity_poly.pdbx_seq_one_letter_code
_entity_poly.pdbx_strand_id
1 'polypeptide(L)'
;MTPLGNPRTRSGQLYNESLIRTRNTIERTFGVWKKRFPVLALGCRFQKTDTLLAMIVATAVLHNIARRAGELLPPDDPALQLSAPWEHILKEGIIRHELNRPHRNRVQNHVQNALINGYFQSLIR
;
A
#
# COMPACT_ATOMS: atom_id res chain seq x y z
N MET A 1 0.46 2.27 10.10
CA MET A 1 1.75 2.89 10.51
C MET A 1 1.85 4.24 9.83
N THR A 2 2.34 5.25 10.54
CA THR A 2 2.40 6.63 10.04
C THR A 2 3.85 7.05 9.87
N PRO A 3 4.23 7.64 8.72
CA PRO A 3 5.55 8.23 8.54
C PRO A 3 5.84 9.31 9.60
N LEU A 4 7.10 9.45 9.99
CA LEU A 4 7.54 10.54 10.85
C LEU A 4 7.63 11.84 10.03
N GLY A 5 7.06 12.93 10.54
CA GLY A 5 7.22 14.27 9.97
C GLY A 5 8.62 14.81 10.26
N ASN A 6 9.33 15.25 9.22
CA ASN A 6 10.71 15.80 9.30
C ASN A 6 11.68 14.95 10.15
N PRO A 7 11.96 13.68 9.76
CA PRO A 7 12.88 12.82 10.50
C PRO A 7 14.29 13.39 10.48
N ARG A 8 14.78 13.83 11.66
CA ARG A 8 16.14 14.35 11.83
C ARG A 8 17.17 13.27 12.16
N THR A 9 16.72 12.10 12.62
CA THR A 9 17.59 10.97 12.99
C THR A 9 17.68 9.98 11.84
N ARG A 10 18.85 9.33 11.68
CA ARG A 10 19.05 8.26 10.66
C ARG A 10 18.04 7.12 10.84
N SER A 11 17.74 6.74 12.07
CA SER A 11 16.72 5.73 12.40
C SER A 11 15.32 6.12 11.92
N GLY A 12 14.94 7.40 12.06
CA GLY A 12 13.66 7.90 11.56
C GLY A 12 13.58 7.93 10.04
N GLN A 13 14.71 8.24 9.37
CA GLN A 13 14.81 8.17 7.90
C GLN A 13 14.64 6.74 7.40
N LEU A 14 15.35 5.78 8.00
CA LEU A 14 15.25 4.35 7.67
C LEU A 14 13.84 3.80 7.93
N TYR A 15 13.16 4.24 8.99
CA TYR A 15 11.77 3.90 9.24
C TYR A 15 10.86 4.37 8.10
N ASN A 16 10.92 5.65 7.73
CA ASN A 16 10.11 6.18 6.63
C ASN A 16 10.42 5.47 5.30
N GLU A 17 11.70 5.23 5.02
CA GLU A 17 12.13 4.50 3.83
C GLU A 17 11.58 3.06 3.80
N SER A 18 11.62 2.35 4.94
CA SER A 18 11.07 0.99 5.05
C SER A 18 9.57 0.96 4.78
N LEU A 19 8.83 1.97 5.24
CA LEU A 19 7.41 2.11 4.97
C LEU A 19 7.16 2.35 3.49
N ILE A 20 7.91 3.27 2.86
CA ILE A 20 7.79 3.57 1.43
C ILE A 20 8.07 2.30 0.59
N ARG A 21 9.18 1.60 0.85
CA ARG A 21 9.54 0.37 0.12
C ARG A 21 8.47 -0.71 0.24
N THR A 22 7.92 -0.89 1.44
CA THR A 22 6.84 -1.86 1.69
C THR A 22 5.58 -1.46 0.93
N ARG A 23 5.19 -0.18 1.00
CA ARG A 23 3.99 0.35 0.35
C ARG A 23 4.07 0.21 -1.17
N ASN A 24 5.18 0.62 -1.78
CA ASN A 24 5.41 0.52 -3.22
C ASN A 24 5.29 -0.93 -3.73
N THR A 25 5.79 -1.89 -2.95
CA THR A 25 5.71 -3.32 -3.31
C THR A 25 4.26 -3.78 -3.34
N ILE A 26 3.48 -3.46 -2.30
CA ILE A 26 2.08 -3.83 -2.17
C ILE A 26 1.23 -3.12 -3.24
N GLU A 27 1.44 -1.82 -3.45
CA GLU A 27 0.76 -1.03 -4.48
C GLU A 27 0.98 -1.60 -5.87
N ARG A 28 2.24 -1.94 -6.23
CA ARG A 28 2.55 -2.57 -7.51
C ARG A 28 1.85 -3.92 -7.66
N THR A 29 1.84 -4.75 -6.61
CA THR A 29 1.13 -6.03 -6.63
C THR A 29 -0.36 -5.85 -6.86
N PHE A 30 -1.02 -4.95 -6.14
CA PHE A 30 -2.44 -4.66 -6.34
C PHE A 30 -2.73 -4.05 -7.71
N GLY A 31 -1.83 -3.23 -8.25
CA GLY A 31 -1.94 -2.67 -9.58
C GLY A 31 -1.96 -3.75 -10.67
N VAL A 32 -1.00 -4.69 -10.63
CA VAL A 32 -0.96 -5.81 -11.56
C VAL A 32 -2.16 -6.74 -11.36
N TRP A 33 -2.56 -6.99 -10.12
CA TRP A 33 -3.68 -7.86 -9.81
C TRP A 33 -5.00 -7.33 -10.38
N LYS A 34 -5.25 -6.02 -10.23
CA LYS A 34 -6.43 -5.33 -10.79
C LYS A 34 -6.43 -5.23 -12.31
N LYS A 35 -5.25 -5.07 -12.94
CA LYS A 35 -5.13 -5.13 -14.41
C LYS A 35 -5.45 -6.54 -14.94
N ARG A 36 -4.98 -7.57 -14.25
CA ARG A 36 -5.22 -8.98 -14.62
C ARG A 36 -6.68 -9.40 -14.44
N PHE A 37 -7.34 -8.90 -13.39
CA PHE A 37 -8.73 -9.19 -13.10
C PHE A 37 -9.51 -7.87 -12.94
N PRO A 38 -10.02 -7.31 -14.05
CA PRO A 38 -10.71 -6.01 -14.07
C PRO A 38 -11.92 -5.91 -13.13
N VAL A 39 -12.52 -7.06 -12.81
CA VAL A 39 -13.59 -7.24 -11.83
C VAL A 39 -13.24 -6.63 -10.45
N LEU A 40 -11.95 -6.61 -10.08
CA LEU A 40 -11.43 -5.99 -8.85
C LEU A 40 -11.26 -4.46 -8.94
N ALA A 41 -11.23 -3.91 -10.15
CA ALA A 41 -11.02 -2.49 -10.42
C ALA A 41 -12.33 -1.75 -10.68
N LEU A 42 -13.17 -2.32 -11.55
CA LEU A 42 -14.43 -1.73 -11.98
C LEU A 42 -15.56 -1.91 -10.95
N GLY A 43 -15.34 -2.75 -9.95
CA GLY A 43 -16.35 -3.14 -8.98
C GLY A 43 -17.27 -4.24 -9.52
N CYS A 44 -17.82 -5.03 -8.60
CA CYS A 44 -18.70 -6.14 -8.92
C CYS A 44 -20.12 -5.85 -8.44
N ARG A 45 -21.13 -6.28 -9.19
CA ARG A 45 -22.55 -6.16 -8.80
C ARG A 45 -23.04 -7.36 -7.97
N PHE A 46 -22.16 -8.05 -7.25
CA PHE A 46 -22.58 -9.18 -6.43
C PHE A 46 -23.48 -8.70 -5.29
N GLN A 47 -24.69 -9.24 -5.17
CA GLN A 47 -25.56 -8.95 -4.02
C GLN A 47 -25.05 -9.61 -2.72
N LYS A 48 -24.24 -10.67 -2.80
CA LYS A 48 -23.77 -11.43 -1.63
C LYS A 48 -22.29 -11.20 -1.37
N THR A 49 -21.96 -10.82 -0.14
CA THR A 49 -20.57 -10.59 0.32
C THR A 49 -19.72 -11.86 0.24
N ASP A 50 -20.29 -13.03 0.53
CA ASP A 50 -19.55 -14.30 0.49
C ASP A 50 -19.02 -14.60 -0.92
N THR A 51 -19.82 -14.30 -1.95
CA THR A 51 -19.42 -14.46 -3.35
C THR A 51 -18.30 -13.49 -3.72
N LEU A 52 -18.35 -12.26 -3.22
CA LEU A 52 -17.29 -11.28 -3.42
C LEU A 52 -15.97 -11.75 -2.77
N LEU A 53 -16.03 -12.25 -1.52
CA LEU A 53 -14.85 -12.77 -0.83
C LEU A 53 -14.27 -13.98 -1.55
N ALA A 54 -15.12 -14.94 -1.98
CA ALA A 54 -14.69 -16.09 -2.75
C ALA A 54 -14.01 -15.69 -4.07
N MET A 55 -14.55 -14.68 -4.78
CA MET A 55 -13.96 -14.15 -5.99
C MET A 55 -12.59 -13.49 -5.73
N ILE A 56 -12.45 -12.70 -4.66
CA ILE A 56 -11.17 -12.10 -4.26
C ILE A 56 -10.15 -13.21 -3.98
N VAL A 57 -10.51 -14.25 -3.23
CA VAL A 57 -9.60 -15.36 -2.93
C VAL A 57 -9.23 -16.14 -4.20
N ALA A 58 -10.22 -16.47 -5.04
CA ALA A 58 -9.99 -17.20 -6.28
C ALA A 58 -9.04 -16.45 -7.23
N THR A 59 -9.26 -15.15 -7.42
CA THR A 59 -8.39 -14.31 -8.25
C THR A 59 -6.99 -14.13 -7.66
N ALA A 60 -6.83 -14.16 -6.33
CA ALA A 60 -5.51 -14.16 -5.70
C ALA A 60 -4.74 -15.46 -5.96
N VAL A 61 -5.42 -16.62 -5.87
CA VAL A 61 -4.83 -17.93 -6.19
C VAL A 61 -4.42 -17.99 -7.65
N LEU A 62 -5.30 -17.57 -8.56
CA LEU A 62 -4.99 -17.52 -10.01
C LEU A 62 -3.84 -16.56 -10.30
N HIS A 63 -3.77 -15.40 -9.64
CA HIS A 63 -2.64 -14.49 -9.76
C HIS A 63 -1.31 -15.17 -9.37
N ASN A 64 -1.31 -15.91 -8.27
CA ASN A 64 -0.12 -16.62 -7.80
C ASN A 64 0.33 -17.72 -8.78
N ILE A 65 -0.63 -18.45 -9.37
CA ILE A 65 -0.35 -19.44 -10.41
C ILE A 65 0.28 -18.77 -11.64
N ALA A 66 -0.32 -17.71 -12.16
CA ALA A 66 0.21 -16.94 -13.29
C ALA A 66 1.64 -16.41 -13.03
N ARG A 67 1.88 -15.90 -11.82
CA ARG A 67 3.22 -15.44 -11.39
C ARG A 67 4.24 -16.57 -11.39
N ARG A 68 3.88 -17.77 -10.92
CA ARG A 68 4.76 -18.95 -10.92
C ARG A 68 5.00 -19.49 -12.33
N ALA A 69 4.02 -19.38 -13.21
CA ALA A 69 4.14 -19.76 -14.62
C ALA A 69 5.00 -18.79 -15.45
N GLY A 70 5.44 -17.66 -14.87
CA GLY A 70 6.23 -16.65 -15.59
C GLY A 70 5.43 -15.88 -16.63
N GLU A 71 4.10 -15.82 -16.48
CA GLU A 71 3.24 -15.09 -17.41
C GLU A 71 3.62 -13.60 -17.45
N LEU A 72 3.60 -13.02 -18.64
CA LEU A 72 3.86 -11.60 -18.83
C LEU A 72 2.84 -10.74 -18.05
N LEU A 73 3.24 -9.49 -17.78
CA LEU A 73 2.33 -8.53 -17.19
C LEU A 73 1.14 -8.30 -18.14
N PRO A 74 -0.09 -8.22 -17.61
CA PRO A 74 -1.26 -7.90 -18.43
C PRO A 74 -1.02 -6.53 -19.10
N PRO A 75 -1.36 -6.39 -20.40
CA PRO A 75 -1.20 -5.13 -21.10
C PRO A 75 -2.05 -4.04 -20.44
N ASP A 76 -1.62 -2.79 -20.61
CA ASP A 76 -2.45 -1.65 -20.25
C ASP A 76 -3.63 -1.58 -21.21
N ASP A 77 -4.82 -1.81 -20.70
CA ASP A 77 -6.05 -1.69 -21.47
C ASP A 77 -6.54 -0.23 -21.40
N PRO A 78 -6.51 0.53 -22.51
CA PRO A 78 -6.96 1.92 -22.53
C PRO A 78 -8.47 2.08 -22.29
N ALA A 79 -9.27 1.01 -22.48
CA ALA A 79 -10.70 1.01 -22.15
C ALA A 79 -10.93 0.77 -20.64
N LEU A 80 -9.97 0.15 -19.95
CA LEU A 80 -9.92 0.14 -18.50
C LEU A 80 -9.40 1.48 -18.01
N GLN A 81 -10.31 2.46 -17.90
CA GLN A 81 -10.12 3.65 -17.07
C GLN A 81 -10.06 3.23 -15.59
N LEU A 82 -8.96 2.58 -15.20
CA LEU A 82 -8.47 2.64 -13.83
C LEU A 82 -8.36 4.13 -13.50
N SER A 83 -8.98 4.55 -12.40
CA SER A 83 -8.92 5.94 -11.93
C SER A 83 -7.45 6.36 -11.86
N ALA A 84 -6.98 7.02 -12.92
CA ALA A 84 -5.61 7.45 -13.15
C ALA A 84 -4.49 6.38 -12.99
N PRO A 85 -3.24 6.69 -13.39
CA PRO A 85 -2.09 5.94 -12.90
C PRO A 85 -2.14 5.95 -11.38
N TRP A 86 -1.83 4.84 -10.71
CA TRP A 86 -1.84 4.74 -9.25
C TRP A 86 -1.22 5.94 -8.55
N GLU A 87 -0.18 6.55 -9.14
CA GLU A 87 0.43 7.84 -8.74
C GLU A 87 -0.58 8.98 -8.49
N HIS A 88 -1.65 9.11 -9.27
CA HIS A 88 -2.66 10.16 -9.12
C HIS A 88 -3.67 9.83 -8.00
N ILE A 89 -4.13 8.57 -7.87
CA ILE A 89 -4.88 8.13 -6.67
C ILE A 89 -4.00 8.26 -5.44
N LEU A 90 -2.69 8.09 -5.55
CA LEU A 90 -1.75 8.28 -4.46
C LEU A 90 -1.52 9.76 -4.15
N LYS A 91 -1.60 10.66 -5.13
CA LYS A 91 -1.59 12.13 -4.97
C LYS A 91 -2.89 12.67 -4.37
N GLU A 92 -4.03 12.13 -4.76
CA GLU A 92 -5.36 12.53 -4.27
C GLU A 92 -5.76 11.80 -2.97
N GLY A 93 -5.35 10.54 -2.86
CA GLY A 93 -5.43 9.66 -1.69
C GLY A 93 -4.24 9.80 -0.75
N ILE A 94 -3.39 10.83 -0.95
CA ILE A 94 -2.81 11.53 0.20
C ILE A 94 -4.04 11.97 0.99
N ILE A 95 -4.42 11.17 1.99
CA ILE A 95 -5.24 11.65 3.10
C ILE A 95 -4.58 12.97 3.44
N ARG A 96 -5.26 14.09 3.13
CA ARG A 96 -4.79 15.43 3.47
C ARG A 96 -4.37 15.28 4.92
N HIS A 97 -3.06 15.29 5.15
CA HIS A 97 -2.55 15.23 6.48
C HIS A 97 -3.05 16.56 7.02
N GLU A 98 -4.16 16.54 7.77
CA GLU A 98 -4.54 17.60 8.67
C GLU A 98 -3.32 17.74 9.58
N LEU A 99 -2.35 18.53 9.13
CA LEU A 99 -1.23 19.05 9.88
C LEU A 99 -1.77 20.05 10.90
N ASN A 100 -2.75 19.63 11.72
CA ASN A 100 -3.17 20.32 12.94
C ASN A 100 -4.31 19.57 13.64
N ARG A 101 -3.98 18.52 14.39
CA ARG A 101 -4.70 18.25 15.65
C ARG A 101 -3.69 18.29 16.79
N PRO A 102 -3.49 19.45 17.44
CA PRO A 102 -2.37 19.67 18.36
C PRO A 102 -2.49 18.92 19.70
N HIS A 103 -3.55 18.15 19.95
CA HIS A 103 -3.88 17.71 21.30
C HIS A 103 -3.75 16.20 21.61
N ARG A 104 -3.44 15.33 20.64
CA ARG A 104 -3.30 13.87 20.91
C ARG A 104 -1.89 13.30 20.72
N ASN A 105 -0.95 14.08 20.20
CA ASN A 105 0.31 13.55 19.65
C ASN A 105 1.48 13.41 20.65
N ARG A 106 1.49 14.06 21.81
CA ARG A 106 2.73 14.11 22.61
C ARG A 106 3.10 12.78 23.25
N VAL A 107 2.12 12.06 23.81
CA VAL A 107 2.37 10.80 24.57
C VAL A 107 2.62 9.61 23.64
N GLN A 108 1.90 9.52 22.51
CA GLN A 108 2.04 8.42 21.54
C GLN A 108 3.39 8.44 20.79
N ASN A 109 3.98 9.63 20.64
CA ASN A 109 5.26 9.80 19.94
C ASN A 109 6.44 9.20 20.72
N HIS A 110 6.42 9.15 22.05
CA HIS A 110 7.59 8.68 22.82
C HIS A 110 7.82 7.17 22.68
N VAL A 111 6.77 6.36 22.81
CA VAL A 111 6.87 4.90 22.64
C VAL A 111 7.22 4.54 21.20
N GLN A 112 6.53 5.17 20.23
CA GLN A 112 6.82 4.95 18.82
C GLN A 112 8.28 5.31 18.48
N ASN A 113 8.77 6.47 18.95
CA ASN A 113 10.15 6.87 18.71
C ASN A 113 11.15 5.97 19.43
N ALA A 114 10.84 5.47 20.64
CA ALA A 114 11.69 4.52 21.35
C ALA A 114 11.81 3.19 20.59
N LEU A 115 10.70 2.66 20.06
CA LEU A 115 10.68 1.44 19.26
C LEU A 115 11.43 1.62 17.93
N ILE A 116 11.16 2.72 17.22
CA ILE A 116 11.85 3.05 15.97
C ILE A 116 13.34 3.18 16.20
N ASN A 117 13.76 3.95 17.21
CA ASN A 117 15.18 4.12 17.50
C ASN A 117 15.81 2.79 17.94
N GLY A 118 15.17 2.02 18.83
CA GLY A 118 15.70 0.74 19.28
C GLY A 118 15.96 -0.25 18.14
N TYR A 119 14.98 -0.42 17.24
CA TYR A 119 15.10 -1.32 16.09
C TYR A 119 16.05 -0.78 15.02
N PHE A 120 15.90 0.47 14.57
CA PHE A 120 16.70 0.96 13.45
C PHE A 120 18.13 1.36 13.85
N GLN A 121 18.41 1.65 15.13
CA GLN A 121 19.80 1.81 15.61
C GLN A 121 20.55 0.48 15.61
N SER A 122 19.88 -0.64 15.92
CA SER A 122 20.56 -1.95 15.89
C SER A 122 20.98 -2.36 14.48
N LEU A 123 20.24 -1.90 13.46
CA LEU A 123 20.57 -2.12 12.03
C LEU A 123 21.68 -1.21 11.48
N ILE A 124 22.12 -0.21 12.24
CA ILE A 124 23.15 0.76 11.83
C ILE A 124 24.55 0.34 12.28
N ARG A 125 24.66 -0.56 13.27
CA ARG A 125 25.92 -1.17 13.70
C ARG A 125 26.42 -2.17 12.67
#